data_AF-A0A2H5YPJ0-F1
#
_entry.id   AF-A0A2H5YPJ0-F1
#
_cell.length_a   1.000
_cell.length_b   1.000
_cell.length_c   1.000
_cell.angle_alpha   90.00
_cell.angle_beta   90.00
_cell.angle_gamma   90.00
#
_symmetry.space_group_name_H-M   'P 1'
#
loop_
_entity.id
_entity.type
_entity.pdbx_description
1 polymer ?
#
loop_
_entity_poly.entity_id
_entity_poly.type
_entity_poly.pdbx_seq_one_letter_code
_entity_poly.pdbx_strand_id
1 'polypeptide(L)' 'MGVCVVEALAYQIAHQPMIGELAPAFSLLDVRGKLHSLADQRGKFVVIHFGTSW' A
#
# COMPACT_ATOMS: atom_id res chain seq x y z
N MET A 1 0.52 -36.43 -2.12
CA MET A 1 -0.68 -35.58 -2.06
C MET A 1 -0.57 -34.71 -0.83
N GLY A 2 -0.71 -33.39 -0.99
CA GLY A 2 -0.95 -32.45 0.11
C GLY A 2 0.29 -31.80 0.72
N VAL A 3 0.89 -30.84 0.03
CA VAL A 3 1.76 -29.84 0.67
C VAL A 3 0.88 -28.95 1.55
N CYS A 4 1.11 -29.01 2.85
CA CYS A 4 0.54 -28.09 3.84
C CYS A 4 1.18 -26.72 3.59
N VAL A 5 0.40 -25.77 3.10
CA VAL A 5 0.87 -24.42 2.75
C VAL A 5 1.30 -23.72 4.04
N VAL A 6 2.61 -23.66 4.27
CA VAL A 6 3.20 -22.71 5.22
C VAL A 6 2.81 -21.31 4.75
N GLU A 7 2.15 -20.56 5.63
CA GLU A 7 1.71 -19.19 5.34
C GLU A 7 2.90 -18.37 4.85
N ALA A 8 2.79 -17.94 3.61
CA ALA A 8 3.83 -17.27 2.87
C ALA A 8 4.17 -15.93 3.56
N LEU A 9 5.25 -15.93 4.36
CA LEU A 9 6.07 -14.74 4.60
C LEU A 9 6.85 -14.43 3.31
N ALA A 10 6.12 -14.12 2.24
CA ALA A 10 6.70 -13.46 1.09
C ALA A 10 6.90 -11.99 1.48
N TYR A 11 8.06 -11.69 2.09
CA TYR A 11 8.63 -10.35 2.05
C TYR A 11 8.77 -10.01 0.56
N GLN A 12 7.76 -9.35 0.00
CA GLN A 12 7.85 -8.79 -1.33
C GLN A 12 9.10 -7.93 -1.30
N ILE A 13 10.05 -8.23 -2.18
CA ILE A 13 11.17 -7.33 -2.46
C ILE A 13 10.50 -6.05 -2.95
N ALA A 14 10.23 -5.16 -2.01
CA ALA A 14 9.55 -3.92 -2.27
C ALA A 14 10.49 -3.17 -3.21
N HIS A 15 10.07 -3.05 -4.47
CA HIS A 15 10.66 -2.07 -5.36
C HIS A 15 10.68 -0.78 -4.58
N GLN A 16 11.87 -0.31 -4.20
CA GLN A 16 11.97 0.92 -3.43
C GLN A 16 11.25 1.99 -4.25
N PRO A 17 10.42 2.84 -3.64
CA PRO A 17 9.72 3.87 -4.39
C PRO A 17 10.75 4.73 -5.12
N MET A 18 10.82 4.58 -6.45
CA MET A 18 11.75 5.30 -7.30
C MET A 18 11.09 6.59 -7.78
N ILE A 19 11.84 7.68 -7.72
CA ILE A 19 11.36 8.99 -8.18
C ILE A 19 11.14 8.91 -9.69
N GLY A 20 9.94 9.31 -10.14
CA GLY A 20 9.57 9.30 -11.57
C GLY A 20 8.85 8.03 -12.02
N GLU A 21 8.83 6.98 -11.20
CA GLU A 21 7.99 5.81 -11.45
C GLU A 21 6.56 6.04 -10.96
N LEU A 22 5.65 5.22 -11.49
CA LEU A 22 4.27 5.22 -11.01
C LEU A 22 4.25 4.84 -9.53
N ALA A 23 3.61 5.70 -8.73
CA ALA A 23 3.40 5.42 -7.32
C ALA A 23 2.65 4.08 -7.14
N PRO A 24 3.06 3.24 -6.17
CA PRO A 24 2.44 1.94 -5.94
C PRO A 24 0.94 2.06 -5.69
N ALA A 25 0.16 1.16 -6.28
CA ALA A 25 -1.27 1.11 -6.01
C ALA A 25 -1.49 0.66 -4.55
N PHE A 26 -2.23 1.48 -3.78
CA PHE A 26 -2.65 1.13 -2.43
C PHE A 26 -4.10 1.53 -2.21
N SER A 27 -4.72 0.85 -1.24
CA SER A 27 -6.03 1.15 -0.71
C SER A 27 -5.94 1.17 0.81
N LEU A 28 -6.35 2.27 1.43
CA LEU A 28 -6.27 2.45 2.87
C LEU A 28 -7.61 2.90 3.41
N LEU A 29 -7.98 2.38 4.58
CA LEU A 29 -9.10 2.90 5.34
C LEU A 29 -8.64 4.16 6.08
N ASP A 30 -9.43 5.22 6.01
CA ASP A 30 -9.23 6.38 6.86
C ASP A 30 -9.71 6.11 8.30
N VAL A 31 -9.45 7.09 9.18
CA VAL A 31 -9.88 7.05 10.59
C VAL A 31 -11.40 6.99 10.78
N ARG A 32 -12.18 7.21 9.72
CA ARG A 32 -13.65 7.17 9.71
C ARG A 32 -14.17 5.88 9.05
N GLY A 33 -13.29 4.96 8.66
CA GLY A 33 -13.64 3.70 8.00
C GLY A 33 -13.97 3.84 6.51
N LYS A 34 -13.71 4.99 5.87
CA LYS A 34 -13.86 5.13 4.41
C LYS A 34 -12.62 4.59 3.72
N LEU A 35 -12.83 3.72 2.73
CA LEU A 35 -11.77 3.23 1.87
C LEU A 35 -11.36 4.33 0.87
N HIS A 36 -10.07 4.61 0.80
CA HIS A 36 -9.46 5.49 -0.20
C HIS A 36 -8.42 4.70 -0.97
N SER A 37 -8.53 4.71 -2.30
CA SER A 37 -7.48 4.17 -3.17
C SER A 37 -6.68 5.29 -3.82
N LEU A 38 -5.45 4.99 -4.23
CA LEU A 38 -4.64 5.92 -5.00
C LEU A 38 -5.28 6.22 -6.38
N ALA A 39 -6.05 5.28 -6.93
CA ALA A 39 -6.78 5.48 -8.18
C ALA A 39 -7.84 6.59 -8.07
N ASP A 40 -8.51 6.69 -6.92
CA ASP A 40 -9.54 7.71 -6.67
C ASP A 40 -8.97 9.13 -6.57
N GLN A 41 -7.66 9.26 -6.33
CA GLN A 41 -6.97 10.55 -6.16
C GLN A 41 -6.16 10.97 -7.39
N ARG A 42 -6.35 10.30 -8.54
CA ARG A 42 -5.71 10.67 -9.81
C ARG A 42 -6.06 12.12 -10.19
N GLY A 43 -5.08 12.83 -10.75
CA GLY A 43 -5.23 14.24 -11.15
C GLY A 43 -5.05 15.25 -10.02
N LYS A 44 -4.81 14.78 -8.78
CA LYS A 44 -4.47 15.63 -7.64
C LYS A 44 -3.05 15.34 -7.17
N PHE A 45 -2.43 16.34 -6.53
CA PHE A 45 -1.18 16.11 -5.80
C PHE A 45 -1.52 15.47 -4.45
N VAL A 46 -0.96 14.30 -4.18
CA VAL A 46 -1.25 13.49 -2.98
C VAL A 46 0.01 13.38 -2.14
N VAL A 47 -0.11 13.70 -0.86
CA VAL A 47 0.97 13.52 0.14
C VAL A 47 0.54 12.43 1.11
N ILE A 48 1.43 11.47 1.36
CA ILE A 48 1.22 10.38 2.31
C ILE A 48 2.08 10.65 3.53
N HIS A 49 1.44 10.74 4.70
CA HIS A 49 2.13 10.90 5.98
C HIS A 49 1.99 9.61 6.78
N PHE A 50 3.13 8.96 7.05
CA PHE A 50 3.19 7.81 7.94
C PHE A 50 3.54 8.31 9.34
N GLY A 51 2.61 8.16 10.27
CA GLY A 51 2.77 8.62 11.64
C GLY A 51 1.98 7.76 12.62
N THR A 52 2.47 7.69 13.84
CA THR A 52 1.90 6.90 14.93
C THR A 52 1.95 7.75 16.21
N SER A 53 1.11 7.45 17.21
CA SER A 53 0.98 8.27 18.42
C SER A 53 1.78 7.74 19.62
N TRP A 54 2.75 6.85 19.40
CA TRP A 54 3.52 6.17 20.45
C TRP A 54 4.96 6.68 20.55
#